data_AF-A0A2R6S6Q3-F1
#
_entry.id   AF-A0A2R6S6Q3-F1
#
_cell.length_a   1.000
_cell.length_b   1.000
_cell.length_c   1.000
_cell.angle_alpha   90.00
_cell.angle_beta   90.00
_cell.angle_gamma   90.00
#
_symmetry.space_group_name_H-M   'P 1'
#
loop_
_entity.id
_entity.type
_entity.pdbx_description
1 polymer ?
#
loop_
_entity_poly.entity_id
_entity_poly.type
_entity_poly.pdbx_seq_one_letter_code
_entity_poly.pdbx_strand_id
1 'polypeptide(L)'
;MSLLRTALLRPQRAPFSTVPRRLASSEAHDEHHDDHHHVEDTTVYPKEDFSSSIWRNAIVFGLVGAALYKYAPSSEDPILTRFISHYSTPKTVWEDLNVKHLLQTVENQIDTLVIADARRPPVHRYRYPQYV
;
A
#
# COMPACT_ATOMS: atom_id res chain seq x y z
N MET A 1 -10.71 39.23 -39.29
CA MET A 1 -9.91 39.90 -38.25
C MET A 1 -9.92 39.04 -36.99
N SER A 2 -8.73 38.61 -36.58
CA SER A 2 -8.31 38.22 -35.23
C SER A 2 -8.92 37.00 -34.52
N LEU A 3 -8.05 36.01 -34.36
CA LEU A 3 -8.09 34.88 -33.45
C LEU A 3 -7.68 35.37 -32.05
N LEU A 4 -8.47 35.10 -31.02
CA LEU A 4 -7.98 35.15 -29.63
C LEU A 4 -8.44 33.88 -28.90
N ARG A 5 -7.63 32.83 -29.04
CA ARG A 5 -7.62 31.69 -28.12
C ARG A 5 -6.59 32.00 -27.03
N THR A 6 -7.06 32.52 -25.91
CA THR A 6 -6.28 32.67 -24.68
C THR A 6 -6.12 31.29 -24.05
N ALA A 7 -4.97 30.65 -24.27
CA ALA A 7 -4.58 29.43 -23.58
C ALA A 7 -4.04 29.79 -22.19
N LEU A 8 -4.79 29.44 -21.14
CA LEU A 8 -4.28 29.45 -19.78
C LEU A 8 -3.35 28.24 -19.60
N LEU A 9 -2.04 28.49 -19.60
CA LEU A 9 -1.03 27.49 -19.26
C LEU A 9 -1.18 27.12 -17.78
N ARG A 10 -1.86 26.01 -17.51
CA ARG A 10 -1.87 25.36 -16.20
C ARG A 10 -0.49 24.74 -15.98
N PRO A 11 0.27 25.11 -14.93
CA PRO A 11 1.51 24.42 -14.63
C PRO A 11 1.18 22.98 -14.20
N GLN A 12 1.53 22.04 -15.06
CA GLN A 12 1.47 20.61 -14.79
C GLN A 12 2.52 20.30 -13.72
N ARG A 13 2.08 20.17 -12.46
CA ARG A 13 2.94 19.65 -11.39
C ARG A 13 3.30 18.22 -11.76
N ALA A 14 4.59 17.99 -12.04
CA ALA A 14 5.11 16.65 -12.21
C ALA A 14 4.81 15.87 -10.92
N PRO A 15 4.21 14.67 -11.01
CA PRO A 15 4.15 13.80 -9.84
C PRO A 15 5.59 13.46 -9.47
N PHE A 16 5.93 13.65 -8.20
CA PHE A 16 7.18 13.15 -7.65
C PHE A 16 7.28 11.67 -7.99
N SER A 17 8.18 11.33 -8.92
CA SER A 17 8.57 9.95 -9.18
C SER A 17 9.28 9.46 -7.92
N THR A 18 8.56 8.78 -7.04
CA THR A 18 9.20 7.92 -6.06
C THR A 18 9.80 6.78 -6.84
N VAL A 19 11.05 6.95 -7.29
CA VAL A 19 11.85 5.86 -7.85
C VAL A 19 11.89 4.78 -6.78
N PRO A 20 11.27 3.61 -6.99
CA PRO A 20 11.45 2.50 -6.06
C PRO A 20 12.92 2.10 -6.15
N ARG A 21 13.71 2.42 -5.12
CA ARG A 21 15.02 1.80 -4.93
C ARG A 21 14.75 0.33 -4.66
N ARG A 22 14.73 -0.48 -5.72
CA ARG A 22 14.90 -1.91 -5.60
C ARG A 22 16.30 -2.12 -5.02
N LEU A 23 16.36 -2.42 -3.74
CA LEU A 23 17.47 -3.16 -3.15
C LEU A 23 17.40 -4.59 -3.70
N ALA A 24 17.56 -4.73 -5.02
CA ALA A 24 17.77 -6.01 -5.65
C ALA A 24 19.28 -6.27 -5.51
N SER A 25 19.61 -7.30 -4.74
CA SER A 25 20.93 -7.91 -4.70
C SER A 25 21.49 -8.06 -6.12
N SER A 26 22.59 -7.40 -6.41
CA SER A 26 23.40 -7.69 -7.61
C SER A 26 24.17 -8.97 -7.35
N GLU A 27 23.50 -10.11 -7.35
CA GLU A 27 24.16 -11.41 -7.42
C GLU A 27 23.87 -11.97 -8.81
N ALA A 28 24.60 -11.43 -9.78
CA ALA A 28 24.76 -12.06 -11.07
C ALA A 28 25.75 -13.21 -10.85
N HIS A 29 25.23 -14.44 -10.78
CA HIS A 29 26.10 -15.61 -10.83
C HIS A 29 26.38 -15.90 -12.31
N ASP A 30 27.54 -15.43 -12.77
CA ASP A 30 28.13 -15.85 -14.04
C ASP A 30 28.39 -17.36 -13.98
N GLU A 31 27.90 -18.03 -15.00
CA GLU A 31 28.03 -19.47 -15.22
C GLU A 31 29.49 -19.75 -15.63
N HIS A 32 30.32 -20.15 -14.67
CA HIS A 32 31.70 -20.57 -14.90
C HIS A 32 31.87 -22.07 -14.62
N HIS A 33 32.26 -22.77 -15.67
CA HIS A 33 32.60 -24.19 -15.69
C HIS A 33 33.81 -24.53 -14.80
N ASP A 34 33.72 -25.68 -14.13
CA ASP A 34 34.75 -26.63 -13.71
C ASP A 34 36.19 -26.12 -13.50
N ASP A 35 36.59 -25.97 -12.23
CA ASP A 35 37.91 -26.47 -11.78
C ASP A 35 37.90 -26.74 -10.27
N HIS A 36 38.22 -27.99 -9.91
CA HIS A 36 38.27 -28.48 -8.54
C HIS A 36 39.50 -27.93 -7.79
N HIS A 37 39.39 -26.75 -7.21
CA HIS A 37 40.31 -26.28 -6.17
C HIS A 37 39.67 -26.45 -4.80
N HIS A 38 40.14 -27.46 -4.05
CA HIS A 38 39.90 -27.58 -2.62
C HIS A 38 40.56 -26.39 -1.90
N VAL A 39 39.82 -25.29 -1.78
CA VAL A 39 40.10 -24.29 -0.75
C VAL A 39 39.75 -24.97 0.57
N GLU A 40 40.76 -25.31 1.37
CA GLU A 40 40.51 -25.73 2.74
C GLU A 40 39.77 -24.60 3.45
N ASP A 41 38.51 -24.86 3.78
CA ASP A 41 37.64 -23.94 4.50
C ASP A 41 38.17 -23.81 5.94
N THR A 42 39.03 -22.83 6.17
CA THR A 42 39.61 -22.50 7.48
C THR A 42 38.63 -21.73 8.37
N THR A 43 37.36 -21.62 7.98
CA THR A 43 36.34 -20.94 8.79
C THR A 43 36.01 -21.77 10.03
N VAL A 44 36.55 -21.35 11.17
CA VAL A 44 36.18 -21.89 12.47
C VAL A 44 34.83 -21.30 12.85
N TYR A 45 33.76 -22.02 12.52
CA TYR A 45 32.42 -21.66 12.98
C TYR A 45 32.35 -21.78 14.51
N PRO A 46 31.86 -20.75 15.21
CA PRO A 46 31.59 -20.88 16.64
C PRO A 46 30.56 -21.99 16.82
N LYS A 47 30.79 -22.90 17.77
CA LYS A 47 29.85 -23.97 18.07
C LYS A 47 28.51 -23.35 18.48
N GLU A 48 27.50 -23.51 17.64
CA GLU A 48 26.15 -23.09 17.98
C GLU A 48 25.61 -23.99 19.08
N ASP A 49 25.43 -23.41 20.26
CA ASP A 49 24.89 -24.09 21.43
C ASP A 49 23.51 -23.50 21.76
N PHE A 50 22.64 -24.31 22.36
CA PHE A 50 21.32 -23.88 22.83
C PHE A 50 21.40 -22.89 24.00
N SER A 51 22.59 -22.62 24.50
CA SER A 51 22.90 -21.58 25.48
C SER A 51 23.17 -20.20 24.88
N SER A 52 23.14 -20.06 23.55
CA SER A 52 23.37 -18.78 22.88
C SER A 52 22.36 -17.71 23.31
N SER A 53 22.75 -16.43 23.21
CA SER A 53 21.90 -15.30 23.59
C SER A 53 20.53 -15.32 22.89
N ILE A 54 20.47 -15.86 21.67
CA ILE A 54 19.22 -15.98 20.90
C ILE A 54 18.26 -16.96 21.58
N TRP A 55 18.73 -18.17 21.93
CA TRP A 55 17.91 -19.19 22.58
C TRP A 55 17.51 -18.80 24.01
N ARG A 56 18.43 -18.20 24.76
CA ARG A 56 18.14 -17.68 26.10
C ARG A 56 17.06 -16.60 26.06
N ASN A 57 17.18 -15.64 25.15
CA ASN A 57 16.17 -14.60 25.00
C ASN A 57 14.84 -15.20 24.54
N ALA A 58 14.84 -16.14 23.59
CA ALA A 58 13.63 -16.82 23.13
C ALA A 58 12.89 -17.56 24.27
N ILE A 59 13.63 -18.27 25.13
CA ILE A 59 13.06 -18.95 26.31
C ILE A 59 12.51 -17.93 27.31
N VAL A 60 13.24 -16.85 27.60
CA VAL A 60 12.77 -15.79 28.51
C VAL A 60 11.50 -15.13 27.97
N PHE A 61 11.47 -14.74 26.69
CA PHE A 61 10.28 -14.17 26.08
C PHE A 61 9.11 -15.16 26.04
N GLY A 62 9.37 -16.44 25.77
CA GLY A 62 8.36 -17.49 25.81
C GLY A 62 7.76 -17.67 27.21
N LEU A 63 8.60 -17.70 28.24
CA LEU A 63 8.14 -17.80 29.64
C LEU A 63 7.38 -16.56 30.10
N VAL A 64 7.86 -15.37 29.74
CA VAL A 64 7.16 -14.11 30.02
C VAL A 64 5.80 -14.11 29.33
N GLY A 65 5.71 -14.51 28.06
CA GLY A 65 4.45 -14.63 27.33
C GLY A 65 3.47 -15.61 27.98
N ALA A 66 3.95 -16.79 28.39
CA ALA A 66 3.13 -17.78 29.08
C ALA A 66 2.65 -17.31 30.47
N ALA A 67 3.52 -16.63 31.21
CA ALA A 67 3.18 -16.03 32.50
C ALA A 67 2.13 -14.92 32.35
N LEU A 68 2.28 -14.06 31.34
CA LEU A 68 1.28 -13.05 31.01
C LEU A 68 -0.04 -13.71 30.60
N TYR A 69 -0.04 -14.75 29.78
CA TYR A 69 -1.28 -15.43 29.41
C TYR A 69 -2.02 -16.05 30.61
N LYS A 70 -1.28 -16.69 31.53
CA LYS A 70 -1.88 -17.39 32.68
C LYS A 70 -2.26 -16.47 33.84
N TYR A 71 -1.46 -15.44 34.09
CA TYR A 71 -1.57 -14.58 35.27
C TYR A 71 -1.94 -13.13 34.94
N ALA A 72 -2.14 -12.76 33.67
CA ALA A 72 -2.71 -11.45 33.37
C ALA A 72 -4.11 -11.38 34.02
N PRO A 73 -4.37 -10.33 34.83
CA PRO A 73 -5.67 -10.14 35.41
C PRO A 73 -6.70 -10.01 34.28
N SER A 74 -7.80 -10.75 34.38
CA SER A 74 -9.00 -10.57 33.56
C SER A 74 -9.66 -9.25 33.99
N SER A 75 -9.03 -8.15 33.62
CA SER A 75 -9.61 -6.81 33.70
C SER A 75 -10.43 -6.64 32.43
N GLU A 76 -11.65 -6.13 32.55
CA GLU A 76 -12.51 -5.75 31.42
C GLU A 76 -11.77 -4.82 30.43
N ASP A 77 -10.79 -4.06 30.94
CA ASP A 77 -9.81 -3.30 30.17
C ASP A 77 -8.37 -3.80 30.41
N PRO A 78 -7.80 -4.62 29.50
CA PRO A 78 -6.40 -4.97 29.55
C PRO A 78 -5.52 -3.73 29.40
N ILE A 79 -4.43 -3.65 30.16
CA ILE A 79 -3.44 -2.55 30.07
C ILE A 79 -2.93 -2.38 28.63
N LEU A 80 -2.75 -3.50 27.93
CA LEU A 80 -2.33 -3.51 26.52
C LEU A 80 -3.40 -2.88 25.62
N THR A 81 -4.68 -3.23 25.80
CA THR A 81 -5.79 -2.63 25.04
C THR A 81 -5.88 -1.13 25.31
N ARG A 82 -5.72 -0.69 26.56
CA ARG A 82 -5.69 0.74 26.92
C ARG A 82 -4.51 1.49 26.29
N PHE A 83 -3.34 0.85 26.23
CA PHE A 83 -2.17 1.42 25.58
C PHE A 83 -2.39 1.54 24.07
N ILE A 84 -2.87 0.48 23.42
CA ILE A 84 -3.21 0.49 22.00
C ILE A 84 -4.29 1.54 21.72
N SER A 85 -5.34 1.60 22.54
CA SER A 85 -6.45 2.55 22.36
C SER A 85 -6.00 4.00 22.47
N HIS A 86 -4.99 4.29 23.29
CA HIS A 86 -4.46 5.65 23.47
C HIS A 86 -3.75 6.17 22.21
N TYR A 87 -3.05 5.29 21.48
CA TYR A 87 -2.32 5.65 20.26
C TYR A 87 -3.10 5.32 18.98
N SER A 88 -4.19 4.55 19.06
CA SER A 88 -5.04 4.26 17.93
C SER A 88 -6.02 5.40 17.63
N THR A 89 -6.32 5.59 16.35
CA THR A 89 -7.39 6.51 15.92
C THR A 89 -8.75 6.03 16.46
N PRO A 90 -9.59 6.92 17.02
CA PRO A 90 -10.91 6.54 17.50
C PRO A 90 -11.81 6.06 16.37
N LYS A 91 -12.71 5.12 16.68
CA LYS A 91 -13.63 4.49 15.72
C LYS A 91 -14.48 5.49 14.93
N THR A 92 -14.92 6.57 15.58
CA THR A 92 -15.77 7.61 15.00
C THR A 92 -15.13 8.28 13.78
N VAL A 93 -13.81 8.49 13.81
CA VAL A 93 -13.08 9.09 12.68
C VAL A 93 -13.14 8.18 11.45
N TRP A 94 -13.02 6.87 11.64
CA TRP A 94 -13.15 5.91 10.54
C TRP A 94 -14.57 5.84 10.00
N GLU A 95 -15.57 5.91 10.87
CA GLU A 95 -16.98 5.98 10.48
C GLU A 95 -17.26 7.22 9.62
N ASP A 96 -16.79 8.39 10.05
CA ASP A 96 -16.95 9.65 9.31
C ASP A 96 -16.27 9.60 7.95
N LEU A 97 -15.05 9.06 7.88
CA LEU A 97 -14.33 8.88 6.62
C LEU A 97 -15.04 7.93 5.66
N ASN A 98 -15.56 6.81 6.18
CA ASN A 98 -16.31 5.84 5.38
C ASN A 98 -17.61 6.44 4.84
N VAL A 99 -18.35 7.18 5.67
CA VAL A 99 -19.57 7.89 5.24
C VAL A 99 -19.23 8.92 4.17
N LYS A 100 -18.17 9.72 4.36
CA LYS A 100 -17.73 10.69 3.36
C LYS A 100 -17.38 10.02 2.03
N HIS A 101 -16.66 8.90 2.04
CA HIS A 101 -16.33 8.16 0.83
C HIS A 101 -17.55 7.52 0.16
N LEU A 102 -18.52 7.05 0.95
CA LEU A 102 -19.79 6.55 0.44
C LEU A 102 -20.52 7.65 -0.33
N LEU A 103 -20.65 8.84 0.27
CA LEU A 103 -21.32 9.98 -0.37
C LEU A 103 -20.62 10.41 -1.66
N GLN A 104 -19.28 10.52 -1.64
CA GLN A 104 -18.50 10.85 -2.84
C GLN A 104 -18.67 9.80 -3.95
N THR A 105 -18.74 8.52 -3.58
CA THR A 105 -18.98 7.44 -4.55
C THR A 105 -20.36 7.57 -5.19
N VAL A 106 -21.38 7.86 -4.38
CA VAL A 106 -22.75 8.07 -4.88
C VAL A 106 -22.81 9.26 -5.85
N GLU A 107 -22.18 10.39 -5.50
CA GLU A 107 -22.11 11.58 -6.36
C GLU A 107 -21.43 11.28 -7.70
N ASN A 108 -20.25 10.62 -7.65
CA ASN A 108 -19.53 10.21 -8.86
C ASN A 108 -20.36 9.26 -9.76
N GLN A 109 -21.16 8.37 -9.16
CA GLN A 109 -22.06 7.49 -9.90
C GLN A 109 -23.18 8.27 -10.58
N ILE A 110 -23.76 9.26 -9.89
CA ILE A 110 -24.80 10.13 -10.48
C ILE A 110 -24.24 10.88 -11.68
N ASP A 111 -23.06 11.48 -11.56
CA ASP A 111 -22.41 12.20 -12.67
C ASP A 111 -22.14 11.27 -13.85
N THR A 112 -21.71 10.04 -13.56
CA THR A 112 -21.49 9.02 -14.58
C THR A 112 -22.79 8.66 -15.29
N LEU A 113 -23.90 8.52 -14.57
CA LEU A 113 -25.22 8.25 -15.14
C LEU A 113 -25.73 9.40 -16.02
N VAL A 114 -25.51 10.65 -15.61
CA VAL A 114 -25.88 11.84 -16.40
C VAL A 114 -25.15 11.85 -17.74
N ILE A 115 -23.85 11.54 -17.74
CA ILE A 115 -23.06 11.47 -18.97
C ILE A 115 -23.47 10.25 -19.81
N ALA A 116 -23.76 9.11 -19.18
CA ALA A 116 -24.16 7.89 -19.87
C ALA A 116 -25.54 8.01 -20.56
N ASP A 117 -26.48 8.73 -19.95
CA ASP A 117 -27.81 8.97 -20.54
C ASP A 117 -27.79 10.06 -21.63
N ALA A 118 -26.74 10.89 -21.69
CA ALA A 118 -26.62 11.95 -22.68
C ALA A 118 -26.60 11.38 -24.11
N ARG A 119 -27.70 11.56 -24.84
CA ARG A 119 -27.80 11.18 -26.26
C ARG A 119 -27.22 12.27 -27.14
N ARG A 120 -26.55 11.86 -28.23
CA ARG A 120 -26.17 12.80 -29.30
C ARG A 120 -27.44 13.42 -29.88
N PRO A 121 -27.46 14.75 -30.16
CA PRO A 121 -28.61 15.36 -30.80
C PRO A 121 -28.89 14.66 -32.13
N PRO A 122 -30.16 14.43 -32.49
CA PRO A 122 -30.50 13.80 -33.76
C PRO A 122 -30.01 14.68 -34.91
N VAL A 123 -29.11 14.15 -35.73
CA VAL A 123 -28.60 14.86 -36.91
C VAL A 123 -29.49 14.50 -38.11
N HIS A 124 -30.33 15.43 -38.53
CA HIS A 124 -31.09 15.29 -39.77
C HIS A 124 -30.14 15.46 -40.97
N ARG A 125 -29.80 14.36 -41.64
CA ARG A 125 -29.02 14.37 -42.88
C ARG A 125 -29.98 14.28 -44.06
N TYR A 126 -30.33 15.43 -44.64
CA TYR A 126 -31.12 15.45 -45.86
C TYR A 126 -30.26 14.97 -47.03
N ARG A 127 -30.59 13.79 -47.58
CA ARG A 127 -29.91 13.21 -48.75
C ARG A 127 -30.35 13.87 -50.06
N TYR A 128 -31.52 14.50 -50.06
CA TYR A 128 -32.11 15.18 -51.21
C TYR A 128 -32.65 16.54 -50.78
N PRO A 129 -31.93 17.64 -51.02
CA PRO A 129 -32.45 18.99 -50.85
C PRO A 129 -33.26 19.36 -52.11
N GLN A 130 -34.45 18.81 -52.26
CA GLN A 130 -35.28 19.06 -53.44
C GLN A 130 -36.71 19.40 -53.03
N TYR A 131 -37.01 20.70 -53.18
CA TYR A 131 -38.31 21.39 -53.32
C TYR A 131 -39.19 21.57 -52.07
N VAL A 132 -39.11 22.79 -51.51
CA VAL A 132 -40.31 23.60 -51.19
C VAL A 132 -40.54 24.52 -52.36
#